data_AF-A0A0F2HMB5-F1
#
_entry.id   AF-A0A0F2HMB5-F1
#
_cell.length_a   1.000
_cell.length_b   1.000
_cell.length_c   1.000
_cell.angle_alpha   90.00
_cell.angle_beta   90.00
_cell.angle_gamma   90.00
#
_symmetry.space_group_name_H-M   'P 1'
#
loop_
_entity.id
_entity.type
_entity.pdbx_description
1 polymer ?
#
loop_
_entity_poly.entity_id
_entity_poly.type
_entity_poly.pdbx_seq_one_letter_code
_entity_poly.pdbx_strand_id
1 'polypeptide(L)'
;MTNIFIIVALLILFFFIIQKYVVKQDNSKDYAYRVKGPMLRSQEVAFFNALKTAVGEHGVVFSKVNMSSVIAPRDIVSKKQLFIASNKISRSHFDYLICDPRTFEPRVVIELDNGKELNKSKVEREKLLMQVCKSANIPLIGTSVKHSYQVGRLRRLLAAHIDLIEPDKEVRFCKKCGSPMVIKVASQGEFKGRRFFTCSRQPNCTYTENYNVVFDADDDE
;
A
#
# COMPACT_ATOMS: atom_id res chain seq x y z
N MET A 1 57.52 18.64 30.05
CA MET A 1 57.14 19.09 28.69
C MET A 1 57.18 17.95 27.67
N THR A 2 58.24 17.15 27.61
CA THR A 2 58.39 15.98 26.71
C THR A 2 57.24 14.96 26.75
N ASN A 3 56.74 14.60 27.94
CA ASN A 3 55.62 13.65 28.07
C ASN A 3 54.32 14.15 27.43
N ILE A 4 54.09 15.48 27.42
CA ILE A 4 52.89 16.08 26.82
C ILE A 4 52.97 15.96 25.30
N PHE A 5 54.15 16.18 24.71
CA PHE A 5 54.36 16.04 23.26
C PHE A 5 54.15 14.59 22.78
N ILE A 6 54.58 13.60 23.56
CA ILE A 6 54.40 12.18 23.21
C ILE A 6 52.90 11.80 23.20
N ILE A 7 52.14 12.25 24.20
CA ILE A 7 50.70 11.97 24.30
C ILE A 7 49.95 12.61 23.12
N VAL A 8 50.27 13.85 22.78
CA VAL A 8 49.65 14.54 21.64
C VAL A 8 49.96 13.85 20.32
N ALA A 9 51.22 13.42 20.11
CA ALA A 9 51.60 12.67 18.91
C ALA A 9 50.84 11.33 18.78
N LEU A 10 50.65 10.60 19.89
CA LEU A 10 49.87 9.36 19.91
C LEU A 10 48.39 9.60 19.61
N LEU A 11 47.78 10.67 20.14
CA LEU A 11 46.40 11.02 19.85
C LEU A 11 46.19 11.41 18.38
N ILE A 12 47.14 12.13 17.79
CA ILE A 12 47.11 12.47 16.36
C ILE A 12 47.24 11.21 15.51
N LEU A 13 48.19 10.33 15.83
CA LEU A 13 48.35 9.05 15.14
C LEU A 13 47.07 8.19 15.24
N PHE A 14 46.49 8.09 16.43
CA PHE A 14 45.26 7.37 16.68
C PHE A 14 44.07 7.96 15.91
N PHE A 15 43.98 9.29 15.84
CA PHE A 15 42.98 9.99 15.03
C PHE A 15 43.09 9.64 13.53
N PHE A 16 44.30 9.62 12.96
CA PHE A 16 44.51 9.24 11.57
C PHE A 16 44.21 7.75 11.31
N ILE A 17 44.53 6.87 12.26
CA ILE A 17 44.17 5.44 12.18
C ILE A 17 42.64 5.28 12.21
N ILE A 18 41.94 5.95 13.12
CA ILE A 18 40.47 5.93 13.16
C ILE A 18 39.89 6.47 11.86
N GLN A 19 40.37 7.60 11.35
CA GLN A 19 39.90 8.11 10.06
C GLN A 19 40.10 7.08 8.95
N LYS A 20 41.26 6.43 8.86
CA LYS A 20 41.55 5.46 7.79
C LYS A 20 40.73 4.18 7.88
N TYR A 21 40.48 3.66 9.10
CA TYR A 21 39.81 2.37 9.29
C TYR A 21 38.30 2.46 9.54
N VAL A 22 37.81 3.60 10.06
CA VAL A 22 36.40 3.79 10.42
C VAL A 22 35.67 4.66 9.40
N VAL A 23 36.34 5.66 8.80
CA VAL A 23 35.75 6.47 7.73
C VAL A 23 35.90 5.70 6.43
N LYS A 24 34.96 4.79 6.19
CA LYS A 24 34.78 4.11 4.90
C LYS A 24 34.53 5.20 3.84
N GLN A 25 35.53 5.51 3.02
CA GLN A 25 35.32 6.34 1.84
C GLN A 25 34.43 5.54 0.88
N ASP A 26 33.14 5.86 0.85
CA ASP A 26 32.18 5.32 -0.10
C ASP A 26 32.41 6.00 -1.45
N ASN A 27 33.50 5.63 -2.13
CA ASN A 27 33.75 6.10 -3.49
C ASN A 27 32.82 5.33 -4.42
N SER A 28 31.72 5.98 -4.82
CA SER A 28 30.78 5.45 -5.83
C SER A 28 31.44 5.10 -7.18
N LYS A 29 32.71 5.48 -7.37
CA LYS A 29 33.57 5.16 -8.52
C LYS A 29 34.15 3.75 -8.48
N ASP A 30 34.15 3.09 -7.33
CA ASP A 30 34.75 1.75 -7.15
C ASP A 30 33.81 0.61 -7.57
N TYR A 31 32.56 0.92 -7.89
CA TYR A 31 31.53 -0.05 -8.24
C TYR A 31 30.97 0.21 -9.64
N ALA A 32 31.02 -0.81 -10.48
CA ALA A 32 30.33 -0.82 -11.77
C ALA A 32 28.93 -1.41 -11.60
N TYR A 33 27.92 -0.74 -12.14
CA TYR A 33 26.51 -1.14 -12.06
C TYR A 33 25.98 -1.55 -13.43
N ARG A 34 25.04 -2.51 -13.46
CA ARG A 34 24.35 -2.92 -14.68
C ARG A 34 22.87 -3.15 -14.43
N VAL A 35 22.07 -3.03 -15.49
CA VAL A 35 20.65 -3.42 -15.46
C VAL A 35 20.55 -4.92 -15.23
N LYS A 36 19.73 -5.33 -14.25
CA LYS A 36 19.55 -6.74 -13.87
C LYS A 36 18.64 -7.52 -14.83
N GLY A 37 17.90 -6.81 -15.68
CA GLY A 37 16.90 -7.36 -16.60
C GLY A 37 15.53 -6.70 -16.39
N PRO A 38 14.45 -7.35 -16.86
CA PRO A 38 13.08 -6.88 -16.61
C PRO A 38 12.78 -6.75 -15.12
N MET A 39 12.02 -5.72 -14.76
CA MET A 39 11.67 -5.44 -13.37
C MET A 39 10.62 -6.43 -12.82
N LEU A 40 9.70 -6.88 -13.67
CA LEU A 40 8.66 -7.85 -13.35
C LEU A 40 8.86 -9.17 -14.11
N ARG A 41 8.47 -10.28 -13.49
CA ARG A 41 8.41 -11.62 -14.11
C ARG A 41 7.16 -11.74 -14.99
N SER A 42 7.11 -12.72 -15.90
CA SER A 42 6.00 -12.88 -16.85
C SER A 42 4.62 -12.96 -16.19
N GLN A 43 4.50 -13.67 -15.05
CA GLN A 43 3.25 -13.76 -14.29
C GLN A 43 2.86 -12.42 -13.64
N GLU A 44 3.85 -11.66 -13.15
CA GLU A 44 3.64 -10.32 -12.58
C GLU A 44 3.25 -9.33 -13.68
N VAL A 45 3.85 -9.42 -14.87
CA VAL A 45 3.45 -8.61 -16.03
C VAL A 45 1.99 -8.88 -16.44
N ALA A 46 1.60 -10.17 -16.53
CA ALA A 46 0.23 -10.53 -16.86
C ALA A 46 -0.77 -9.99 -15.83
N PHE A 47 -0.47 -10.14 -14.54
CA PHE A 47 -1.31 -9.63 -13.47
C PHE A 47 -1.35 -8.09 -13.43
N PHE A 48 -0.22 -7.41 -13.64
CA PHE A 48 -0.15 -5.95 -13.73
C PHE A 48 -1.04 -5.41 -14.85
N ASN A 49 -1.00 -6.03 -16.04
CA ASN A 49 -1.86 -5.63 -17.15
C ASN A 49 -3.34 -5.88 -16.85
N ALA A 50 -3.68 -6.98 -16.19
CA ALA A 50 -5.03 -7.26 -15.74
C ALA A 50 -5.53 -6.24 -14.71
N LEU A 51 -4.69 -5.87 -13.73
CA LEU A 51 -4.97 -4.79 -12.77
C LEU A 51 -5.19 -3.46 -13.48
N LYS A 52 -4.28 -3.06 -14.38
CA LYS A 52 -4.41 -1.82 -15.16
C LYS A 52 -5.75 -1.77 -15.92
N THR A 53 -6.16 -2.89 -16.50
CA THR A 53 -7.44 -3.00 -17.22
C THR A 53 -8.64 -2.99 -16.26
N ALA A 54 -8.49 -3.55 -15.07
CA ALA A 54 -9.54 -3.57 -14.05
C ALA A 54 -9.79 -2.18 -13.47
N VAL A 55 -8.73 -1.42 -13.15
CA VAL A 55 -8.82 -0.07 -12.59
C VAL A 55 -9.26 0.97 -13.61
N GLY A 56 -8.87 0.83 -14.89
CA GLY A 56 -9.14 1.85 -15.91
C GLY A 56 -8.59 3.22 -15.52
N GLU A 57 -9.38 4.27 -15.71
CA GLU A 57 -9.02 5.65 -15.36
C GLU A 57 -9.24 5.99 -13.87
N HIS A 58 -9.76 5.04 -13.08
CA HIS A 58 -10.15 5.27 -11.68
C HIS A 58 -9.05 4.96 -10.67
N GLY A 59 -7.87 4.58 -11.14
CA GLY A 59 -6.73 4.27 -10.28
C GLY A 59 -5.43 4.17 -11.05
N VAL A 60 -4.33 4.48 -10.37
CA VAL A 60 -2.97 4.31 -10.91
C VAL A 60 -2.33 3.11 -10.23
N VAL A 61 -1.80 2.18 -11.03
CA VAL A 61 -1.15 0.95 -10.54
C VAL A 61 0.36 1.16 -10.49
N PHE A 62 0.94 0.98 -9.30
CA PHE A 62 2.38 0.89 -9.09
C PHE A 62 2.78 -0.55 -8.76
N SER A 63 3.98 -0.97 -9.15
CA SER A 63 4.51 -2.31 -8.86
C SER A 63 5.81 -2.24 -8.03
N LYS A 64 6.03 -3.26 -7.18
CA LYS A 64 7.18 -3.39 -6.26
C LYS A 64 7.46 -2.13 -5.44
N VAL A 65 6.40 -1.50 -4.94
CA VAL A 65 6.50 -0.26 -4.17
C VAL A 65 7.11 -0.58 -2.81
N ASN A 66 8.25 0.04 -2.47
CA ASN A 66 8.86 -0.15 -1.17
C ASN A 66 7.90 0.30 -0.05
N MET A 67 7.70 -0.52 1.00
CA MET A 67 6.77 -0.17 2.08
C MET A 67 7.15 1.15 2.76
N SER A 68 8.43 1.47 2.90
CA SER A 68 8.88 2.72 3.51
C SER A 68 8.63 3.96 2.65
N SER A 69 8.25 3.81 1.39
CA SER A 69 7.82 4.92 0.53
C SER A 69 6.34 5.30 0.73
N VAL A 70 5.58 4.43 1.40
CA VAL A 70 4.13 4.57 1.60
C VAL A 70 3.78 4.71 3.08
N ILE A 71 4.51 4.01 3.93
CA ILE A 71 4.23 3.88 5.35
C ILE A 71 5.34 4.52 6.17
N ALA A 72 4.95 5.33 7.14
CA ALA A 72 5.83 5.81 8.19
C ALA A 72 5.39 5.22 9.55
N PRO A 73 6.31 4.81 10.42
CA PRO A 73 5.97 4.48 11.80
C PRO A 73 5.35 5.69 12.50
N ARG A 74 4.26 5.46 13.25
CA ARG A 74 3.56 6.48 14.03
C ARG A 74 3.78 6.24 15.53
N ASP A 75 3.64 7.30 16.34
CA ASP A 75 3.61 7.25 17.80
C ASP A 75 4.91 6.70 18.43
N ILE A 76 6.04 6.89 17.76
CA ILE A 76 7.37 6.49 18.25
C ILE A 76 8.11 7.67 18.85
N VAL A 77 8.40 7.59 20.14
CA VAL A 77 9.12 8.63 20.89
C VAL A 77 10.65 8.50 20.74
N SER A 78 11.17 7.28 20.63
CA SER A 78 12.62 7.03 20.59
C SER A 78 13.18 6.98 19.17
N LYS A 79 14.24 7.76 18.89
CA LYS A 79 14.98 7.70 17.61
C LYS A 79 15.50 6.30 17.27
N LYS A 80 15.93 5.53 18.28
CA LYS A 80 16.39 4.14 18.10
C LYS A 80 15.25 3.24 17.63
N GLN A 81 14.07 3.35 18.26
CA GLN A 81 12.88 2.60 17.86
C GLN A 81 12.40 3.01 16.47
N LEU A 82 12.47 4.30 16.14
CA LEU A 82 12.09 4.81 14.82
C LEU A 82 13.00 4.22 13.74
N PHE A 83 14.31 4.18 13.98
CA PHE A 83 15.27 3.55 13.08
C PHE A 83 15.00 2.06 12.88
N ILE A 84 14.74 1.31 13.97
CA ILE A 84 14.43 -0.12 13.90
C ILE A 84 13.14 -0.37 13.11
N ALA A 85 12.06 0.38 13.40
CA ALA A 85 10.78 0.25 12.72
C ALA A 85 10.89 0.59 11.22
N SER A 86 11.59 1.69 10.89
CA SER A 86 11.81 2.13 9.51
C SER A 86 12.62 1.11 8.71
N ASN A 87 13.67 0.52 9.31
CA ASN A 87 14.46 -0.52 8.68
C ASN A 87 13.68 -1.83 8.46
N LYS A 88 12.68 -2.10 9.30
CA LYS A 88 11.85 -3.30 9.13
C LYS A 88 11.03 -3.22 7.84
N ILE A 89 10.42 -2.07 7.58
CA ILE A 89 9.59 -1.84 6.39
C ILE A 89 10.42 -1.55 5.14
N SER A 90 11.58 -0.90 5.24
CA SER A 90 12.43 -0.57 4.07
C SER A 90 12.98 -1.80 3.33
N ARG A 91 12.99 -2.96 4.00
CA ARG A 91 13.45 -4.24 3.45
C ARG A 91 12.38 -5.00 2.67
N SER A 92 11.17 -4.46 2.59
CA SER A 92 10.01 -5.12 1.97
C SER A 92 9.31 -4.18 1.00
N HIS A 93 8.72 -4.76 -0.04
CA HIS A 93 7.84 -4.04 -0.96
C HIS A 93 6.41 -4.55 -0.84
N PHE A 94 5.44 -3.76 -1.28
CA PHE A 94 4.15 -4.25 -1.76
C PHE A 94 4.32 -4.74 -3.21
N ASP A 95 3.66 -5.82 -3.59
CA ASP A 95 3.71 -6.28 -4.98
C ASP A 95 3.06 -5.26 -5.91
N TYR A 96 1.85 -4.79 -5.55
CA TYR A 96 1.20 -3.67 -6.22
C TYR A 96 0.53 -2.72 -5.24
N LEU A 97 0.51 -1.45 -5.60
CA LEU A 97 -0.24 -0.41 -4.91
C LEU A 97 -1.13 0.31 -5.92
N ILE A 98 -2.41 0.44 -5.58
CA ILE A 98 -3.34 1.24 -6.36
C ILE A 98 -3.55 2.55 -5.64
N CYS A 99 -3.33 3.64 -6.35
CA CYS A 99 -3.50 5.00 -5.86
C CYS A 99 -4.66 5.71 -6.56
N ASP A 100 -5.16 6.75 -5.90
CA ASP A 100 -6.05 7.72 -6.51
C ASP A 100 -5.36 8.41 -7.71
N PRO A 101 -6.01 8.51 -8.88
CA PRO A 101 -5.37 9.07 -10.06
C PRO A 101 -5.15 10.59 -9.99
N ARG A 102 -5.82 11.29 -9.07
CA ARG A 102 -5.74 12.75 -8.92
C ARG A 102 -4.78 13.13 -7.80
N THR A 103 -4.84 12.46 -6.66
CA THR A 103 -4.04 12.79 -5.48
C THR A 103 -2.83 11.89 -5.28
N PHE A 104 -2.75 10.76 -5.99
CA PHE A 104 -1.76 9.71 -5.77
C PHE A 104 -1.77 9.11 -4.36
N GLU A 105 -2.84 9.34 -3.59
CA GLU A 105 -3.02 8.74 -2.27
C GLU A 105 -3.21 7.22 -2.38
N PRO A 106 -2.55 6.42 -1.53
CA PRO A 106 -2.74 4.98 -1.45
C PRO A 106 -4.20 4.60 -1.18
N ARG A 107 -4.79 3.75 -2.02
CA ARG A 107 -6.17 3.24 -1.86
C ARG A 107 -6.22 1.78 -1.45
N VAL A 108 -5.40 0.93 -2.05
CA VAL A 108 -5.37 -0.50 -1.75
C VAL A 108 -4.04 -1.13 -2.16
N VAL A 109 -3.54 -2.04 -1.33
CA VAL A 109 -2.39 -2.89 -1.61
C VAL A 109 -2.87 -4.24 -2.15
N ILE A 110 -2.22 -4.74 -3.20
CA ILE A 110 -2.45 -6.07 -3.76
C ILE A 110 -1.18 -6.91 -3.64
N GLU A 111 -1.28 -8.08 -3.03
CA GLU A 111 -0.21 -9.09 -3.07
C GLU A 111 -0.57 -10.25 -4.00
N LEU A 112 0.45 -10.73 -4.73
CA LEU A 112 0.29 -11.85 -5.63
C LEU A 112 0.81 -13.14 -4.98
N ASP A 113 -0.12 -13.99 -4.57
CA ASP A 113 0.17 -15.33 -4.08
C ASP A 113 0.38 -16.30 -5.25
N ASN A 114 1.49 -17.03 -5.21
CA ASN A 114 1.83 -18.08 -6.16
C ASN A 114 1.43 -19.48 -5.67
N GLY A 115 0.77 -19.58 -4.52
CA GLY A 115 0.26 -20.82 -3.93
C GLY A 115 1.35 -21.78 -3.44
N LYS A 116 2.61 -21.35 -3.42
CA LYS A 116 3.72 -22.17 -2.94
C LYS A 116 3.84 -22.07 -1.43
N GLU A 117 4.26 -23.17 -0.81
CA GLU A 117 4.51 -23.21 0.62
C GLU A 117 5.49 -22.11 1.06
N LEU A 118 5.15 -21.48 2.19
CA LEU A 118 5.90 -20.38 2.74
C LEU A 118 6.95 -20.91 3.71
N ASN A 119 8.22 -20.62 3.43
CA ASN A 119 9.27 -20.81 4.43
C ASN A 119 9.13 -19.78 5.56
N LYS A 120 9.86 -19.99 6.67
CA LYS A 120 9.82 -19.11 7.84
C LYS A 120 10.02 -17.62 7.51
N SER A 121 10.94 -17.29 6.59
CA SER A 121 11.19 -15.90 6.20
C SER A 121 10.01 -15.26 5.46
N LYS A 122 9.32 -16.03 4.61
CA LYS A 122 8.12 -15.56 3.92
C LYS A 122 6.95 -15.38 4.88
N VAL A 123 6.76 -16.32 5.81
CA VAL A 123 5.73 -16.21 6.86
C VAL A 123 5.90 -14.94 7.68
N GLU A 124 7.12 -14.61 8.10
CA GLU A 124 7.39 -13.37 8.85
C GLU A 124 7.16 -12.11 8.01
N ARG A 125 7.40 -12.16 6.69
CA ARG A 125 7.05 -11.08 5.77
C ARG A 125 5.53 -10.89 5.69
N GLU A 126 4.77 -11.96 5.53
CA GLU A 126 3.29 -11.89 5.47
C GLU A 126 2.71 -11.30 6.75
N LYS A 127 3.20 -11.74 7.92
CA LYS A 127 2.80 -11.16 9.21
C LYS A 127 3.11 -9.66 9.29
N LEU A 128 4.30 -9.25 8.86
CA LEU A 128 4.69 -7.84 8.81
C LEU A 128 3.74 -7.05 7.91
N LEU A 129 3.48 -7.55 6.71
CA LEU A 129 2.59 -6.92 5.73
C LEU A 129 1.18 -6.71 6.31
N MET A 130 0.58 -7.76 6.85
CA MET A 130 -0.76 -7.69 7.47
C MET A 130 -0.78 -6.68 8.61
N GLN A 131 0.24 -6.70 9.49
CA GLN A 131 0.35 -5.77 10.59
C GLN A 131 0.45 -4.31 10.10
N VAL A 132 1.29 -4.06 9.10
CA VAL A 132 1.54 -2.73 8.53
C VAL A 132 0.29 -2.17 7.85
N CYS A 133 -0.36 -2.95 6.99
CA CYS A 133 -1.59 -2.51 6.32
C CYS A 133 -2.71 -2.24 7.34
N LYS A 134 -2.86 -3.11 8.34
CA LYS A 134 -3.84 -2.94 9.41
C LYS A 134 -3.59 -1.68 10.24
N SER A 135 -2.35 -1.42 10.67
CA SER A 135 -2.03 -0.25 11.49
C SER A 135 -2.08 1.06 10.70
N ALA A 136 -1.77 1.02 9.40
CA ALA A 136 -1.85 2.18 8.51
C ALA A 136 -3.27 2.43 7.97
N ASN A 137 -4.23 1.54 8.25
CA ASN A 137 -5.60 1.58 7.72
C ASN A 137 -5.63 1.58 6.18
N ILE A 138 -4.77 0.77 5.55
CA ILE A 138 -4.75 0.55 4.10
C ILE A 138 -5.31 -0.84 3.81
N PRO A 139 -6.35 -0.96 2.97
CA PRO A 139 -6.87 -2.24 2.51
C PRO A 139 -5.78 -3.11 1.87
N LEU A 140 -5.79 -4.40 2.19
CA LEU A 140 -4.89 -5.41 1.65
C LEU A 140 -5.71 -6.51 1.00
N ILE A 141 -5.47 -6.78 -0.28
CA ILE A 141 -6.12 -7.87 -1.02
C ILE A 141 -5.05 -8.88 -1.43
N GLY A 142 -5.17 -10.10 -0.93
CA GLY A 142 -4.41 -11.25 -1.44
C GLY A 142 -5.07 -11.79 -2.69
N THR A 143 -4.31 -11.96 -3.77
CA THR A 143 -4.80 -12.47 -5.04
C THR A 143 -3.90 -13.61 -5.52
N SER A 144 -4.49 -14.65 -6.11
CA SER A 144 -3.69 -15.67 -6.76
C SER A 144 -3.54 -15.40 -8.25
N VAL A 145 -2.52 -15.98 -8.88
CA VAL A 145 -2.28 -15.88 -10.34
C VAL A 145 -3.52 -16.26 -11.16
N LYS A 146 -4.39 -17.14 -10.67
CA LYS A 146 -5.66 -17.49 -11.36
C LYS A 146 -6.56 -16.28 -11.61
N HIS A 147 -6.47 -15.25 -10.76
CA HIS A 147 -7.26 -14.03 -10.87
C HIS A 147 -6.78 -13.09 -11.97
N SER A 148 -5.55 -13.25 -12.50
CA SER A 148 -5.06 -12.42 -13.62
C SER A 148 -5.94 -12.58 -14.88
N TYR A 149 -6.61 -13.73 -15.02
CA TYR A 149 -7.46 -14.03 -16.18
C TYR A 149 -8.91 -13.55 -16.01
N GLN A 150 -9.27 -13.01 -14.84
CA GLN A 150 -10.64 -12.59 -14.52
C GLN A 150 -10.71 -11.11 -14.17
N VAL A 151 -10.48 -10.25 -15.17
CA VAL A 151 -10.51 -8.78 -15.01
C VAL A 151 -11.80 -8.28 -14.35
N GLY A 152 -12.96 -8.87 -14.68
CA GLY A 152 -14.23 -8.52 -14.04
C GLY A 152 -14.25 -8.79 -12.54
N ARG A 153 -13.61 -9.88 -12.09
CA ARG A 153 -13.48 -10.20 -10.66
C ARG A 153 -12.53 -9.23 -9.97
N LEU A 154 -11.39 -8.90 -10.58
CA LEU A 154 -10.48 -7.86 -10.06
C LEU A 154 -11.22 -6.53 -9.91
N ARG A 155 -11.98 -6.11 -10.92
CA ARG A 155 -12.78 -4.88 -10.86
C ARG A 155 -13.77 -4.89 -9.68
N ARG A 156 -14.46 -6.01 -9.45
CA ARG A 156 -15.38 -6.15 -8.30
C ARG A 156 -14.66 -6.05 -6.95
N LEU A 157 -13.49 -6.70 -6.79
CA LEU A 157 -12.69 -6.61 -5.57
C LEU A 157 -12.21 -5.17 -5.31
N LEU A 158 -11.88 -4.46 -6.39
CA LEU A 158 -11.36 -3.10 -6.31
C LEU A 158 -12.45 -2.04 -6.10
N ALA A 159 -13.68 -2.28 -6.55
CA ALA A 159 -14.80 -1.33 -6.45
C ALA A 159 -15.10 -0.84 -5.03
N ALA A 160 -14.79 -1.63 -4.01
CA ALA A 160 -14.97 -1.23 -2.61
C ALA A 160 -13.91 -0.22 -2.12
N HIS A 161 -12.83 -0.02 -2.87
CA HIS A 161 -11.62 0.70 -2.44
C HIS A 161 -11.17 1.79 -3.40
N ILE A 162 -11.52 1.69 -4.67
CA ILE A 162 -11.32 2.73 -5.67
C ILE A 162 -12.67 3.24 -6.14
N ASP A 163 -12.76 4.57 -6.31
CA ASP A 163 -13.94 5.25 -6.82
C ASP A 163 -14.08 4.96 -8.32
N LEU A 164 -14.47 3.72 -8.66
CA LEU A 164 -14.81 3.27 -10.02
C LEU A 164 -16.05 3.99 -10.58
N ILE A 165 -16.65 4.88 -9.79
CA ILE A 165 -17.80 5.69 -10.14
C ILE A 165 -17.40 7.12 -9.80
N GLU A 166 -17.21 7.94 -10.83
CA GLU A 166 -17.24 9.39 -10.64
C GLU A 166 -18.60 9.70 -9.97
N PRO A 167 -18.63 10.32 -8.78
CA PRO A 167 -19.88 10.62 -8.07
C PRO A 167 -20.87 11.45 -8.92
N ASP A 168 -20.39 12.04 -10.00
CA ASP A 168 -21.13 12.89 -10.91
C ASP A 168 -22.00 12.12 -11.93
N LYS A 169 -21.79 10.79 -12.12
CA LYS A 169 -22.44 10.04 -13.21
C LYS A 169 -23.60 9.13 -12.83
N GLU A 170 -23.73 8.68 -11.59
CA GLU A 170 -24.82 7.77 -11.20
C GLU A 170 -25.92 8.51 -10.42
N VAL A 171 -26.78 9.25 -11.15
CA VAL A 171 -27.99 9.83 -10.55
C VAL A 171 -28.98 8.71 -10.26
N ARG A 172 -28.99 8.20 -9.02
CA ARG A 172 -30.00 7.25 -8.55
C ARG A 172 -31.23 7.97 -8.03
N PHE A 173 -32.40 7.43 -8.35
CA PHE A 173 -33.67 7.91 -7.80
C PHE A 173 -34.12 7.01 -6.65
N CYS A 174 -34.59 7.63 -5.57
CA CYS A 174 -35.09 6.97 -4.38
C CYS A 174 -36.29 6.07 -4.73
N LYS A 175 -36.19 4.76 -4.44
CA LYS A 175 -37.26 3.78 -4.71
C LYS A 175 -38.56 4.05 -3.95
N LYS A 176 -38.52 4.90 -2.91
CA LYS A 176 -39.70 5.28 -2.10
C LYS A 176 -40.43 6.53 -2.61
N CYS A 177 -39.73 7.52 -3.17
CA CYS A 177 -40.34 8.83 -3.49
C CYS A 177 -39.85 9.48 -4.79
N GLY A 178 -39.01 8.79 -5.56
CA GLY A 178 -38.51 9.25 -6.87
C GLY A 178 -37.56 10.45 -6.82
N SER A 179 -37.17 10.92 -5.63
CA SER A 179 -36.21 12.04 -5.51
C SER A 179 -34.78 11.56 -5.77
N PRO A 180 -33.89 12.41 -6.27
CA PRO A 180 -32.49 12.04 -6.44
C PRO A 180 -31.88 11.63 -5.09
N MET A 181 -31.03 10.61 -5.10
CA MET A 181 -30.28 10.17 -3.94
C MET A 181 -28.92 10.88 -3.89
N VAL A 182 -28.44 11.13 -2.69
CA VAL A 182 -27.12 11.72 -2.42
C VAL A 182 -26.27 10.72 -1.66
N ILE A 183 -24.96 10.74 -1.91
CA ILE A 183 -24.02 9.85 -1.23
C ILE A 183 -23.61 10.50 0.10
N LYS A 184 -23.66 9.72 1.19
CA LYS A 184 -23.08 10.11 2.48
C LYS A 184 -22.06 9.07 2.93
N VAL A 185 -21.06 9.53 3.70
CA VAL A 185 -20.06 8.67 4.35
C VAL A 185 -20.45 8.52 5.82
N ALA A 186 -20.51 7.28 6.30
CA ALA A 186 -20.74 7.01 7.71
C ALA A 186 -19.56 7.56 8.54
N SER A 187 -19.84 8.47 9.47
CA SER A 187 -18.82 9.10 10.31
C SER A 187 -18.56 8.35 11.62
N GLN A 188 -19.47 7.45 12.01
CA GLN A 188 -19.49 6.75 13.29
C GLN A 188 -19.98 5.30 13.13
N GLY A 189 -19.68 4.45 14.12
CA GLY A 189 -20.08 3.05 14.17
C GLY A 189 -19.15 2.10 13.39
N GLU A 190 -19.55 0.82 13.32
CA GLU A 190 -18.81 -0.26 12.64
C GLU A 190 -18.61 0.00 11.13
N PHE A 191 -19.48 0.81 10.54
CA PHE A 191 -19.45 1.17 9.13
C PHE A 191 -18.70 2.48 8.84
N LYS A 192 -17.94 3.03 9.80
CA LYS A 192 -17.20 4.29 9.62
C LYS A 192 -16.32 4.26 8.37
N GLY A 193 -16.46 5.27 7.52
CA GLY A 193 -15.77 5.38 6.24
C GLY A 193 -16.49 4.73 5.05
N ARG A 194 -17.54 3.94 5.27
CA ARG A 194 -18.36 3.39 4.19
C ARG A 194 -19.31 4.43 3.60
N ARG A 195 -19.53 4.35 2.30
CA ARG A 195 -20.49 5.18 1.56
C ARG A 195 -21.86 4.51 1.55
N PHE A 196 -22.93 5.29 1.52
CA PHE A 196 -24.29 4.82 1.30
C PHE A 196 -25.09 5.91 0.57
N PHE A 197 -26.09 5.50 -0.21
CA PHE A 197 -27.05 6.40 -0.80
C PHE A 197 -28.12 6.75 0.22
N THR A 198 -28.48 8.02 0.31
CA THR A 198 -29.61 8.50 1.09
C THR A 198 -30.50 9.42 0.27
N CYS A 199 -31.81 9.39 0.53
CA CYS A 199 -32.74 10.27 -0.17
C CYS A 199 -32.42 11.75 0.14
N SER A 200 -32.38 12.60 -0.90
CA SER A 200 -32.21 14.05 -0.76
C SER A 200 -33.32 14.75 0.06
N ARG A 201 -34.50 14.12 0.19
CA ARG A 201 -35.64 14.67 0.95
C ARG A 201 -35.59 14.34 2.46
N GLN A 202 -34.44 13.97 3.02
CA GLN A 202 -34.34 13.85 4.49
C GLN A 202 -34.72 15.18 5.19
N PRO A 203 -35.43 15.14 6.34
CA PRO A 203 -35.87 13.96 7.08
C PRO A 203 -37.17 13.33 6.58
N ASN A 204 -37.89 13.98 5.65
CA ASN A 204 -39.21 13.57 5.16
C ASN A 204 -39.21 12.22 4.42
N CYS A 205 -38.06 11.80 3.89
CA CYS A 205 -37.86 10.47 3.33
C CYS A 205 -36.57 9.85 3.88
N THR A 206 -36.70 8.83 4.72
CA THR A 206 -35.59 8.14 5.40
C THR A 206 -34.99 6.98 4.60
N TYR A 207 -35.37 6.81 3.33
CA TYR A 207 -34.87 5.73 2.50
C TYR A 207 -33.36 5.84 2.30
N THR A 208 -32.66 4.74 2.57
CA THR A 208 -31.22 4.57 2.38
C THR A 208 -30.96 3.26 1.66
N GLU A 209 -29.93 3.24 0.82
CA GLU A 209 -29.48 2.04 0.13
C GLU A 209 -27.95 1.96 0.27
N ASN A 210 -27.42 0.75 0.39
CA ASN A 210 -25.98 0.56 0.50
C ASN A 210 -25.32 0.99 -0.83
N TYR A 211 -24.19 1.71 -0.74
CA TYR A 211 -23.43 2.10 -1.93
C TYR A 211 -22.79 0.88 -2.59
N ASN A 212 -22.45 -0.14 -1.78
CA ASN A 212 -21.99 -1.42 -2.25
C ASN A 212 -23.20 -2.35 -2.40
N VAL A 213 -23.36 -2.91 -3.59
CA VAL A 213 -24.13 -4.15 -3.72
C VAL A 213 -23.32 -5.22 -3.01
N VAL A 214 -23.66 -5.47 -1.75
CA VAL A 214 -23.27 -6.71 -1.07
C VAL A 214 -24.11 -7.76 -1.77
N PHE A 215 -23.51 -8.51 -2.68
CA PHE A 215 -24.12 -9.73 -3.14
C PHE A 215 -23.84 -10.78 -2.08
N ASP A 216 -24.92 -11.28 -1.49
CA ASP A 216 -24.89 -12.51 -0.69
C ASP A 216 -24.27 -13.62 -1.54
N ALA A 217 -23.50 -14.50 -0.90
CA ALA A 217 -22.64 -15.48 -1.54
C ALA A 217 -23.39 -16.70 -2.13
N ASP A 218 -24.68 -16.58 -2.43
CA ASP A 218 -25.58 -17.72 -2.63
C ASP A 218 -26.30 -17.72 -4.00
N ASP A 219 -25.62 -17.36 -5.09
CA ASP A 219 -26.15 -17.53 -6.46
C ASP A 219 -25.12 -18.21 -7.38
N ASP A 220 -24.55 -19.33 -6.92
CA ASP A 220 -23.91 -20.33 -7.79
C ASP A 220 -24.73 -21.64 -7.67
N GLU A 221 -25.84 -21.75 -8.42
CA GLU A 221 -26.39 -23.03 -8.92
C GLU A 221 -25.78 -23.35 -10.29
#